data_AF-Q05SR6-F1
#
_entry.id   AF-Q05SR6-F1
#
_cell.length_a   1.000
_cell.length_b   1.000
_cell.length_c   1.000
_cell.angle_alpha   90.00
_cell.angle_beta   90.00
_cell.angle_gamma   90.00
#
_symmetry.space_group_name_H-M   'P 1'
#
loop_
_entity.id
_entity.type
_entity.pdbx_description
1 polymer ?
#
loop_
_entity_poly.entity_id
_entity_poly.type
_entity_poly.pdbx_seq_one_letter_code
_entity_poly.pdbx_strand_id
1 'polypeptide(L)'
;MLHRLCPDLMEISDSQRLRSRAILLEFLKFRVLAAEDQFFSQQQRGQRRAWLTQMHPQALVLSDQDLDEVWQQAHHLYGCH
;
A
#
# COMPACT_ATOMS: atom_id res chain seq x y z
N MET A 1 30.89 22.44 -12.11
CA MET A 1 30.86 21.23 -11.25
C MET A 1 29.52 21.22 -10.53
N LEU A 2 28.45 20.83 -11.23
CA LEU A 2 27.09 20.74 -10.67
C LEU A 2 26.89 19.30 -10.20
N HIS A 3 26.98 19.13 -8.89
CA HIS A 3 26.86 17.86 -8.19
C HIS A 3 25.37 17.47 -8.09
N ARG A 4 25.08 16.23 -8.49
CA ARG A 4 23.88 15.42 -8.15
C ARG A 4 22.56 15.85 -8.78
N LEU A 5 22.38 15.38 -10.01
CA LEU A 5 21.09 14.85 -10.44
C LEU A 5 20.78 13.63 -9.54
N CYS A 6 19.82 13.76 -8.64
CA CYS A 6 19.28 12.62 -7.87
C CYS A 6 18.68 11.60 -8.84
N PRO A 7 19.19 10.36 -8.93
CA PRO A 7 18.57 9.31 -9.73
C PRO A 7 17.71 8.44 -8.81
N ASP A 8 16.51 8.90 -8.45
CA ASP A 8 15.62 8.08 -7.59
C ASP A 8 14.13 8.23 -7.96
N LEU A 9 13.83 8.17 -9.27
CA LEU A 9 12.60 7.56 -9.74
C LEU A 9 13.03 6.36 -10.58
N MET A 10 13.40 5.28 -9.90
CA MET A 10 13.45 3.99 -10.57
C MET A 10 11.99 3.61 -10.83
N GLU A 11 11.46 4.00 -11.99
CA GLU A 11 10.16 3.56 -12.49
C GLU A 11 10.12 2.04 -12.35
N ILE A 12 9.30 1.53 -11.43
CA ILE A 12 9.14 0.10 -11.26
C ILE A 12 8.50 -0.48 -12.51
N SER A 13 8.92 -1.66 -12.91
CA SER A 13 8.29 -2.32 -14.05
C SER A 13 6.82 -2.63 -13.75
N ASP A 14 5.97 -2.70 -14.77
CA ASP A 14 4.56 -3.09 -14.59
C ASP A 14 4.40 -4.42 -13.86
N SER A 15 5.31 -5.37 -14.12
CA SER A 15 5.34 -6.66 -13.43
C SER A 15 5.68 -6.53 -11.94
N GLN A 16 6.62 -5.65 -11.58
CA GLN A 16 6.95 -5.34 -10.19
C GLN A 16 5.80 -4.62 -9.50
N ARG A 17 5.17 -3.63 -10.16
CA ARG A 17 3.99 -2.92 -9.68
C ARG A 17 2.85 -3.89 -9.39
N LEU A 18 2.50 -4.76 -10.34
CA LEU A 18 1.45 -5.76 -10.19
C LEU A 18 1.74 -6.73 -9.03
N ARG A 19 2.97 -7.22 -8.95
CA ARG A 19 3.40 -8.11 -7.86
C ARG A 19 3.27 -7.43 -6.49
N SER A 20 3.77 -6.21 -6.36
CA SER A 20 3.71 -5.44 -5.11
C SER A 20 2.26 -5.16 -4.69
N ARG A 21 1.37 -4.86 -5.64
CA ARG A 21 -0.08 -4.71 -5.37
C ARG A 21 -0.69 -6.00 -4.85
N ALA A 22 -0.39 -7.15 -5.48
CA ALA A 22 -0.90 -8.44 -5.06
C ALA A 22 -0.43 -8.83 -3.64
N ILE A 23 0.86 -8.64 -3.35
CA ILE A 23 1.43 -8.88 -2.02
C ILE A 23 0.77 -7.99 -0.96
N LEU A 24 0.62 -6.70 -1.26
CA LEU A 24 -0.04 -5.77 -0.33
C LEU A 24 -1.50 -6.18 -0.08
N LEU A 25 -2.23 -6.60 -1.13
CA LEU A 25 -3.61 -7.03 -0.99
C LEU A 25 -3.73 -8.29 -0.11
N GLU A 26 -2.83 -9.27 -0.28
CA GLU A 26 -2.76 -10.45 0.58
C GLU A 26 -2.44 -10.09 2.03
N PHE A 27 -1.48 -9.19 2.25
CA PHE A 27 -1.18 -8.68 3.58
C PHE A 27 -2.41 -8.02 4.23
N LEU A 28 -3.12 -7.17 3.49
CA LEU A 28 -4.32 -6.48 3.98
C LEU A 28 -5.45 -7.46 4.33
N LYS A 29 -5.62 -8.56 3.58
CA LYS A 29 -6.60 -9.61 3.90
C LYS A 29 -6.47 -10.06 5.35
N PHE A 30 -5.27 -10.44 5.79
CA PHE A 30 -5.04 -10.90 7.15
C PHE A 30 -5.25 -9.81 8.19
N ARG A 31 -4.87 -8.56 7.86
CA ARG A 31 -5.07 -7.42 8.77
C ARG A 31 -6.55 -7.10 8.98
N VAL A 32 -7.35 -7.14 7.93
CA VAL A 32 -8.80 -6.90 8.00
C VAL A 32 -9.48 -8.02 8.78
N LEU A 33 -9.20 -9.29 8.42
CA LEU A 33 -9.79 -10.44 9.11
C LEU A 33 -9.45 -10.50 10.61
N ALA A 34 -8.31 -9.93 11.02
CA ALA A 34 -7.92 -9.88 12.43
C ALA A 34 -8.46 -8.67 13.21
N ALA A 35 -8.85 -7.60 12.53
CA ALA A 35 -9.32 -6.36 13.15
C ALA A 35 -10.83 -6.13 12.98
N GLU A 36 -11.53 -7.08 12.35
CA GLU A 36 -12.98 -7.08 12.11
C GLU A 36 -13.44 -5.75 11.46
N ASP A 37 -14.64 -5.26 11.79
CA ASP A 37 -15.26 -4.09 11.16
C ASP A 37 -14.49 -2.79 11.34
N GLN A 38 -13.55 -2.76 12.29
CA GLN A 38 -12.90 -1.52 12.70
C GLN A 38 -11.69 -1.17 11.84
N PHE A 39 -11.12 -2.11 11.08
CA PHE A 39 -9.84 -1.92 10.38
C PHE A 39 -9.81 -0.66 9.50
N PHE A 40 -10.83 -0.50 8.64
CA PHE A 40 -10.88 0.62 7.71
C PHE A 40 -11.34 1.93 8.36
N SER A 41 -12.10 1.85 9.46
CA SER A 41 -12.58 3.03 10.21
C SER A 41 -11.45 3.74 10.97
N GLN A 42 -10.44 2.99 11.41
CA GLN A 42 -9.32 3.53 12.20
C GLN A 42 -8.19 4.12 11.33
N GLN A 43 -8.17 3.85 10.02
CA GLN A 43 -7.09 4.26 9.12
C GLN A 43 -7.53 5.39 8.17
N GLN A 44 -7.41 6.63 8.63
CA GLN A 44 -7.60 7.81 7.77
C GLN A 44 -6.61 7.80 6.59
N ARG A 45 -7.04 8.25 5.41
CA ARG A 45 -6.24 8.21 4.16
C ARG A 45 -4.81 8.77 4.34
N GLY A 46 -4.67 9.87 5.09
CA GLY A 46 -3.37 10.52 5.32
C GLY A 46 -2.38 9.73 6.18
N GLN A 47 -2.81 8.71 6.91
CA GLN A 47 -1.96 7.95 7.84
C GLN A 47 -1.49 6.60 7.26
N ARG A 48 -2.05 6.16 6.13
CA ARG A 48 -1.78 4.84 5.53
C ARG A 48 -0.31 4.62 5.24
N ARG A 49 0.38 5.61 4.69
CA ARG A 49 1.80 5.48 4.34
C ARG A 49 2.71 5.41 5.57
N ALA A 50 2.39 6.18 6.61
CA ALA A 50 3.09 6.11 7.90
C ALA A 50 2.87 4.75 8.59
N TRP A 51 1.65 4.20 8.50
CA TRP A 51 1.35 2.86 8.99
C TRP A 51 2.09 1.77 8.19
N LEU A 52 2.08 1.86 6.85
CA LEU A 52 2.81 0.93 5.99
C LEU A 52 4.32 0.96 6.22
N THR A 53 4.88 2.13 6.54
CA THR A 53 6.31 2.26 6.89
C THR A 53 6.68 1.36 8.07
N GLN A 54 5.77 1.17 9.03
CA GLN A 54 5.99 0.33 10.20
C GLN A 54 5.64 -1.13 9.95
N MET A 55 4.56 -1.38 9.20
CA MET A 55 3.96 -2.71 9.11
C MET A 55 4.35 -3.51 7.86
N HIS A 56 4.60 -2.83 6.73
CA HIS A 56 4.89 -3.46 5.45
C HIS A 56 5.68 -2.48 4.53
N PRO A 57 6.93 -2.12 4.91
CA PRO A 57 7.69 -1.07 4.23
C PRO A 57 7.99 -1.38 2.76
N GLN A 58 7.96 -2.66 2.36
CA GLN A 58 8.13 -3.08 0.97
C GLN A 58 7.03 -2.53 0.05
N ALA A 59 5.85 -2.20 0.58
CA ALA A 59 4.77 -1.60 -0.20
C ALA A 59 5.03 -0.14 -0.56
N LEU A 60 5.99 0.54 0.08
CA LEU A 60 6.31 1.95 -0.19
C LEU A 60 6.94 2.19 -1.57
N VAL A 61 7.28 1.11 -2.27
CA VAL A 61 7.66 1.14 -3.69
C VAL A 61 6.49 1.55 -4.60
N LEU A 62 5.25 1.37 -4.13
CA LEU A 62 4.05 1.78 -4.84
C LEU A 62 3.82 3.30 -4.72
N SER A 63 3.26 3.88 -5.76
CA SER A 63 2.80 5.27 -5.76
C SER A 63 1.63 5.45 -4.77
N ASP A 64 1.34 6.68 -4.35
CA ASP A 64 0.16 6.94 -3.51
C ASP A 64 -1.14 6.54 -4.21
N GLN A 65 -1.21 6.70 -5.54
CA GLN A 65 -2.35 6.25 -6.34
C GLN A 65 -2.51 4.72 -6.29
N ASP A 66 -1.43 3.96 -6.43
CA ASP A 66 -1.44 2.51 -6.29
C ASP A 66 -1.89 2.06 -4.91
N LEU A 67 -1.38 2.71 -3.87
CA LEU A 67 -1.75 2.42 -2.49
C LEU A 67 -3.24 2.67 -2.26
N ASP A 68 -3.78 3.76 -2.80
CA ASP A 68 -5.21 4.07 -2.73
C ASP A 68 -6.07 3.05 -3.49
N GLU A 69 -5.66 2.64 -4.70
CA GLU A 69 -6.35 1.59 -5.47
C GLU A 69 -6.38 0.27 -4.71
N VAL A 70 -5.25 -0.17 -4.14
CA VAL A 70 -5.18 -1.41 -3.36
C VAL A 70 -6.03 -1.30 -2.09
N TRP A 71 -6.08 -0.14 -1.44
CA TRP A 71 -6.93 0.08 -0.27
C TRP A 71 -8.42 -0.01 -0.60
N GLN A 72 -8.84 0.59 -1.72
CA GLN A 72 -10.22 0.50 -2.20
C GLN A 72 -10.57 -0.95 -2.55
N GLN A 73 -9.67 -1.65 -3.22
CA GLN A 73 -9.85 -3.06 -3.55
C GLN A 73 -9.96 -3.93 -2.29
N ALA A 74 -9.09 -3.73 -1.30
CA ALA A 74 -9.15 -4.44 -0.02
C ALA A 74 -10.45 -4.14 0.73
N HIS A 75 -10.92 -2.89 0.72
CA HIS A 75 -12.19 -2.52 1.36
C HIS A 75 -13.38 -3.20 0.69
N HIS A 76 -13.40 -3.25 -0.65
CA HIS A 76 -14.45 -3.94 -1.39
C HIS A 76 -14.45 -5.46 -1.15
N LEU A 77 -13.27 -6.08 -1.11
CA LEU A 77 -13.14 -7.54 -0.95
C LEU A 77 -13.32 -8.01 0.49
N TYR A 78 -12.87 -7.23 1.47
CA TYR A 78 -12.73 -7.67 2.87
C TYR A 78 -13.55 -6.84 3.86
N GLY A 79 -14.06 -5.67 3.48
CA GLY A 79 -14.70 -4.72 4.40
C GLY A 79 -16.20 -4.91 4.66
N CYS A 80 -16.90 -5.78 3.92
CA CYS A 80 -18.33 -6.06 4.08
C CYS A 80 -18.57 -7.47 4.62
N HIS A 81 -18.01 -7.80 5.79
CA HIS A 81 -18.28 -9.07 6.46
C HIS A 81 -19.16 -8.86 7.69
#